data_AF-A0A812K2P8-F1
#
_entry.id   AF-A0A812K2P8-F1
#
_cell.length_a   1.000
_cell.length_b   1.000
_cell.length_c   1.000
_cell.angle_alpha   90.00
_cell.angle_beta   90.00
_cell.angle_gamma   90.00
#
_symmetry.space_group_name_H-M   'P 1'
#
loop_
_entity.id
_entity.type
_entity.pdbx_description
1 polymer ?
#
loop_
_entity_poly.entity_id
_entity_poly.type
_entity_poly.pdbx_seq_one_letter_code
_entity_poly.pdbx_strand_id
1 'polypeptide(L)'
;MSTGQARASLGSMDETARSSWIPEGDITRDHIWDTLNDFARAAPQWQHILEIELATKTSIVSDVYFIDDAKIPAITVARQEEAPRTEECSEGKQLTVEMLSGKVVQIKVPAPHTVAQVKQCLEPLLGIPAFLQGIIVGAEELPDEAAVTGESVAFLQREPPMIEAEDFLRSMVNMPWEPTDVVHKWHASDTDKKLPILKSELLEWALSHRNMQNVPLCTDDVLRVLDVWLDANAKAGTHPEIFREHAGTHPEIFREHVEKITAFMRHCCYSPSLLVVYNEPYGHDDDLEYVFFFVGRLRSEPQTLVVQSFILNCWV
;
A
#
# COMPACT_ATOMS: atom_id res chain seq x y z
N MET A 1 36.71 34.73 -22.92
CA MET A 1 36.01 33.57 -23.51
C MET A 1 35.43 32.77 -22.35
N SER A 2 34.11 32.72 -22.27
CA SER A 2 33.33 32.35 -21.09
C SER A 2 33.03 30.85 -21.07
N THR A 3 33.33 30.18 -19.96
CA THR A 3 32.88 28.81 -19.66
C THR A 3 31.70 28.89 -18.69
N GLY A 4 30.48 28.83 -19.23
CA GLY A 4 29.25 28.59 -18.49
C GLY A 4 28.66 27.28 -18.98
N GLN A 5 28.80 26.21 -18.19
CA GLN A 5 28.19 24.92 -18.48
C GLN A 5 26.86 24.86 -17.74
N ALA A 6 25.77 24.86 -18.51
CA ALA A 6 24.41 24.78 -18.02
C ALA A 6 24.16 23.39 -17.41
N ARG A 7 23.75 23.37 -16.14
CA ARG A 7 22.96 22.28 -15.56
C ARG A 7 21.62 22.26 -16.29
N ALA A 8 21.42 21.26 -17.14
CA ALA A 8 20.10 20.97 -17.69
C ALA A 8 19.21 20.45 -16.54
N SER A 9 18.13 21.18 -16.29
CA SER A 9 17.02 20.78 -15.41
C SER A 9 16.43 19.47 -15.91
N LEU A 10 16.27 18.49 -15.02
CA LEU A 10 15.37 17.35 -15.25
C LEU A 10 14.00 17.90 -15.64
N GLY A 11 13.49 17.48 -16.79
CA GLY A 11 12.12 17.76 -17.20
C GLY A 11 11.18 16.92 -16.35
N SER A 12 10.29 17.57 -15.61
CA SER A 12 9.12 16.89 -15.08
C SER A 12 8.29 16.38 -16.25
N MET A 13 7.93 15.09 -16.24
CA MET A 13 6.89 14.58 -17.13
C MET A 13 5.64 15.48 -17.00
N ASP A 14 5.12 15.89 -18.14
CA ASP A 14 3.91 16.70 -18.28
C ASP A 14 2.72 15.98 -17.60
N GLU A 15 2.02 16.64 -16.68
CA GLU A 15 0.86 16.08 -15.96
C GLU A 15 -0.22 15.55 -16.92
N THR A 16 -0.28 16.11 -18.14
CA THR A 16 -1.21 15.68 -19.19
C THR A 16 -0.90 14.29 -19.76
N ALA A 17 0.36 13.84 -19.75
CA ALA A 17 0.73 12.47 -20.15
C ALA A 17 0.45 11.45 -19.03
N ARG A 18 0.37 11.89 -17.77
CA ARG A 18 0.01 11.02 -16.63
C ARG A 18 -1.46 10.61 -16.64
N SER A 19 -2.35 11.40 -17.24
CA SER A 19 -3.80 11.17 -17.14
C SER A 19 -4.39 10.23 -18.21
N SER A 20 -3.66 9.88 -19.27
CA SER A 20 -4.27 9.17 -20.41
C SER A 20 -4.48 7.67 -20.18
N TRP A 21 -3.83 7.07 -19.18
CA TRP A 21 -3.85 5.61 -18.94
C TRP A 21 -4.57 5.24 -17.63
N ILE A 22 -4.87 6.21 -16.78
CA ILE A 22 -5.70 6.02 -15.60
C ILE A 22 -7.14 6.37 -16.03
N PRO A 23 -8.08 5.41 -16.02
CA PRO A 23 -9.44 5.68 -16.47
C PRO A 23 -10.11 6.74 -15.58
N GLU A 24 -10.85 7.67 -16.20
CA GLU A 24 -11.61 8.73 -15.50
C GLU A 24 -12.91 8.22 -14.83
N GLY A 25 -12.99 6.93 -14.48
CA GLY A 25 -14.21 6.29 -13.96
C GLY A 25 -13.99 5.46 -12.71
N ASP A 26 -15.06 4.81 -12.23
CA ASP A 26 -15.00 3.91 -11.09
C ASP A 26 -14.03 2.75 -11.37
N ILE A 27 -12.95 2.70 -10.61
CA ILE A 27 -11.96 1.62 -10.68
C ILE A 27 -12.49 0.43 -9.89
N THR A 28 -12.81 -0.66 -10.59
CA THR A 28 -13.28 -1.92 -10.00
C THR A 28 -12.11 -2.78 -9.50
N ARG A 29 -12.41 -3.74 -8.62
CA ARG A 29 -11.42 -4.75 -8.19
C ARG A 29 -10.83 -5.52 -9.38
N ASP A 30 -11.68 -5.91 -10.33
CA ASP A 30 -11.25 -6.62 -11.54
C ASP A 30 -10.29 -5.77 -12.37
N HIS A 31 -10.57 -4.47 -12.52
CA HIS A 31 -9.66 -3.57 -13.23
C HIS A 31 -8.30 -3.43 -12.53
N ILE A 32 -8.30 -3.34 -11.19
CA ILE A 32 -7.07 -3.31 -10.39
C ILE A 32 -6.29 -4.61 -10.58
N TRP A 33 -6.97 -5.74 -10.45
CA TRP A 33 -6.39 -7.07 -10.62
C TRP A 33 -5.74 -7.22 -11.98
N ASP A 34 -6.48 -6.93 -13.06
CA ASP A 34 -6.00 -7.06 -14.44
C ASP A 34 -4.80 -6.14 -14.69
N THR A 35 -4.89 -4.88 -14.25
CA THR A 35 -3.83 -3.90 -14.44
C THR A 35 -2.53 -4.31 -13.73
N LEU A 36 -2.61 -4.71 -12.45
CA LEU A 36 -1.43 -5.14 -11.70
C LEU A 36 -0.84 -6.45 -12.23
N ASN A 37 -1.68 -7.39 -12.68
CA ASN A 37 -1.21 -8.62 -13.31
C ASN A 37 -0.60 -8.38 -14.69
N ASP A 38 -1.13 -7.45 -15.48
CA ASP A 38 -0.54 -7.08 -16.77
C ASP A 38 0.84 -6.43 -16.58
N PHE A 39 1.00 -5.61 -15.54
CA PHE A 39 2.31 -5.08 -15.15
C PHE A 39 3.28 -6.18 -14.72
N ALA A 40 2.82 -7.17 -13.94
CA ALA A 40 3.64 -8.34 -13.58
C ALA A 40 4.03 -9.18 -14.81
N ARG A 41 3.12 -9.33 -15.77
CA ARG A 41 3.30 -10.11 -17.01
C ARG A 41 4.04 -9.38 -18.11
N ALA A 42 4.29 -8.07 -17.97
CA ALA A 42 5.06 -7.28 -18.93
C ALA A 42 6.55 -7.67 -18.88
N ALA A 43 6.82 -8.90 -19.34
CA ALA A 43 8.11 -9.58 -19.36
C ALA A 43 9.25 -8.74 -19.97
N PRO A 44 9.08 -7.96 -21.06
CA PRO A 44 10.17 -7.18 -21.64
C PRO A 44 10.77 -6.14 -20.70
N GLN A 45 10.04 -5.72 -19.67
CA GLN A 45 10.46 -4.62 -18.79
C GLN A 45 11.23 -5.14 -17.58
N TRP A 46 10.87 -6.32 -17.08
CA TRP A 46 11.65 -7.08 -16.10
C TRP A 46 12.82 -7.83 -16.73
N GLN A 47 12.82 -7.94 -18.07
CA GLN A 47 13.84 -8.64 -18.83
C GLN A 47 15.24 -8.12 -18.53
N HIS A 48 15.44 -6.83 -18.29
CA HIS A 48 16.76 -6.30 -17.93
C HIS A 48 17.29 -6.84 -16.59
N ILE A 49 16.43 -7.25 -15.66
CA ILE A 49 16.82 -7.95 -14.42
C ILE A 49 17.10 -9.42 -14.71
N LEU A 50 16.31 -10.04 -15.60
CA LEU A 50 16.51 -11.44 -16.02
C LEU A 50 17.72 -11.63 -16.95
N GLU A 51 18.11 -10.59 -17.68
CA GLU A 51 19.24 -10.54 -18.64
C GLU A 51 20.56 -10.17 -17.98
N ILE A 52 20.55 -9.78 -16.70
CA ILE A 52 21.78 -9.74 -15.93
C ILE A 52 22.29 -11.18 -15.93
N GLU A 53 23.30 -11.46 -16.76
CA GLU A 53 23.89 -12.78 -16.99
C GLU A 53 24.45 -13.32 -15.68
N LEU A 54 23.58 -13.92 -14.89
CA LEU A 54 23.93 -14.78 -13.80
C LEU A 54 24.27 -16.15 -14.38
N ALA A 55 25.20 -16.86 -13.75
CA ALA A 55 25.47 -18.27 -14.06
C ALA A 55 24.22 -19.17 -13.84
N THR A 56 23.18 -18.59 -13.25
CA THR A 56 22.01 -19.20 -12.68
C THR A 56 20.74 -18.44 -13.07
N LYS A 57 19.60 -19.14 -13.01
CA LYS A 57 18.31 -18.61 -13.45
C LYS A 57 17.70 -17.74 -12.35
N THR A 58 17.64 -16.42 -12.56
CA THR A 58 16.78 -15.54 -11.76
C THR A 58 15.31 -15.83 -12.05
N SER A 59 14.50 -15.92 -11.02
CA SER A 59 13.04 -15.96 -11.15
C SER A 59 12.42 -14.79 -10.41
N ILE A 60 11.48 -14.13 -11.07
CA ILE A 60 10.64 -13.08 -10.49
C ILE A 60 9.22 -13.64 -10.46
N VAL A 61 8.65 -13.72 -9.26
CA VAL A 61 7.25 -14.07 -9.05
C VAL A 61 6.53 -12.85 -8.52
N SER A 62 5.39 -12.51 -9.12
CA SER A 62 4.51 -11.45 -8.64
C SER A 62 3.08 -11.96 -8.58
N ASP A 63 2.44 -11.73 -7.44
CA ASP A 63 1.04 -12.04 -7.20
C ASP A 63 0.32 -10.79 -6.71
N VAL A 64 -0.97 -10.72 -7.00
CA VAL A 64 -1.87 -9.67 -6.50
C VAL A 64 -2.84 -10.31 -5.51
N TYR A 65 -3.17 -9.61 -4.43
CA TYR A 65 -4.12 -10.05 -3.41
C TYR A 65 -5.00 -8.90 -2.94
N PHE A 66 -6.23 -9.24 -2.55
CA PHE A 66 -7.11 -8.35 -1.80
C PHE A 66 -7.33 -8.94 -0.41
N ILE A 67 -7.00 -8.17 0.62
CA ILE A 67 -7.22 -8.55 2.03
C ILE A 67 -8.42 -7.76 2.53
N ASP A 68 -9.57 -8.42 2.54
CA ASP A 68 -10.81 -7.87 3.09
C ASP A 68 -10.75 -7.80 4.62
N ASP A 69 -11.50 -6.86 5.20
CA ASP A 69 -11.57 -6.62 6.65
C ASP A 69 -10.19 -6.50 7.31
N ALA A 70 -9.26 -5.81 6.64
CA ALA A 70 -7.90 -5.63 7.13
C ALA A 70 -7.90 -4.94 8.50
N LYS A 71 -7.12 -5.48 9.44
CA LYS A 71 -6.99 -4.98 10.81
C LYS A 71 -6.07 -3.77 10.83
N ILE A 72 -6.57 -2.65 10.32
CA ILE A 72 -5.85 -1.39 10.22
C ILE A 72 -6.20 -0.53 11.45
N PRO A 73 -5.23 0.13 12.12
CA PRO A 73 -5.52 0.99 13.25
C PRO A 73 -6.39 2.17 12.80
N ALA A 74 -7.36 2.50 13.65
CA ALA A 74 -8.45 3.47 13.45
C ALA A 74 -9.68 2.98 12.66
N ILE A 75 -9.72 1.72 12.20
CA ILE A 75 -10.94 1.17 11.57
C ILE A 75 -11.53 -0.03 12.33
N THR A 76 -11.41 -0.06 13.65
CA THR A 76 -12.39 -0.79 14.46
C THR A 76 -13.64 0.09 14.60
N VAL A 77 -14.39 0.23 13.51
CA VAL A 77 -15.84 0.40 13.64
C VAL A 77 -16.28 -0.87 14.36
N ALA A 78 -16.70 -0.75 15.62
CA ALA A 78 -17.37 -1.84 16.29
C ALA A 78 -18.49 -2.29 15.35
N ARG A 79 -18.34 -3.47 14.74
CA ARG A 79 -19.34 -4.08 13.88
C ARG A 79 -20.58 -4.24 14.76
N GLN A 80 -21.48 -3.27 14.72
CA GLN A 80 -22.80 -3.44 15.29
C GLN A 80 -23.43 -4.57 14.47
N GLU A 81 -23.68 -5.68 15.15
CA GLU A 81 -24.58 -6.72 14.69
C GLU A 81 -25.86 -6.03 14.17
N GLU A 82 -26.18 -6.30 12.92
CA GLU A 82 -27.45 -6.04 12.23
C GLU A 82 -28.23 -4.79 12.70
N ALA A 83 -27.96 -3.65 12.07
CA ALA A 83 -28.91 -2.54 12.10
C ALA A 83 -30.26 -2.99 11.50
N PRO A 84 -31.39 -2.78 12.20
CA PRO A 84 -32.69 -3.14 11.67
C PRO A 84 -33.01 -2.27 10.45
N ARG A 85 -33.58 -2.92 9.43
CA ARG A 85 -34.09 -2.28 8.22
C ARG A 85 -35.19 -1.29 8.58
N THR A 86 -35.00 -0.03 8.18
CA THR A 86 -36.05 0.97 7.94
C THR A 86 -37.02 1.18 9.10
N GLU A 87 -36.60 1.92 10.11
CA GLU A 87 -37.52 2.71 10.93
C GLU A 87 -37.24 4.20 10.70
N GLU A 88 -38.32 4.96 10.54
CA GLU A 88 -38.36 6.37 10.18
C GLU A 88 -37.49 7.22 11.12
N CYS A 89 -36.44 7.84 10.56
CA CYS A 89 -35.58 8.79 11.29
C CYS A 89 -36.38 10.07 11.61
N SER A 90 -37.11 10.08 12.72
CA SER A 90 -37.99 11.18 13.11
C SER A 90 -37.45 12.11 14.21
N GLU A 91 -36.27 11.87 14.80
CA GLU A 91 -35.65 12.81 15.76
C GLU A 91 -34.10 12.86 15.66
N GLY A 92 -33.59 13.43 14.56
CA GLY A 92 -32.15 13.72 14.39
C GLY A 92 -31.82 15.19 14.68
N LYS A 93 -30.70 15.46 15.38
CA LYS A 93 -30.22 16.84 15.60
C LYS A 93 -29.64 17.38 14.30
N GLN A 94 -30.03 18.58 13.89
CA GLN A 94 -29.45 19.25 12.74
C GLN A 94 -28.12 19.88 13.14
N LEU A 95 -27.07 19.59 12.38
CA LEU A 95 -25.71 20.07 12.62
C LEU A 95 -25.16 20.75 11.36
N THR A 96 -24.52 21.90 11.55
CA THR A 96 -23.86 22.65 10.50
C THR A 96 -22.36 22.36 10.50
N VAL A 97 -21.88 21.68 9.47
CA VAL A 97 -20.47 21.33 9.31
C VAL A 97 -19.81 22.33 8.38
N GLU A 98 -18.85 23.08 8.90
CA GLU A 98 -18.06 24.04 8.15
C GLU A 98 -16.72 23.43 7.74
N MET A 99 -16.44 23.41 6.44
CA MET A 99 -15.13 22.99 5.93
C MET A 99 -14.12 24.13 6.05
N LEU A 100 -12.84 23.79 6.18
CA LEU A 100 -11.74 24.77 6.09
C LEU A 100 -11.72 25.54 4.76
N SER A 101 -12.37 25.02 3.72
CA SER A 101 -12.58 25.70 2.44
C SER A 101 -13.66 26.79 2.47
N GLY A 102 -14.37 26.95 3.59
CA GLY A 102 -15.53 27.83 3.73
C GLY A 102 -16.84 27.24 3.21
N LYS A 103 -16.83 26.01 2.68
CA LYS A 103 -18.06 25.30 2.28
C LYS A 103 -18.79 24.83 3.53
N VAL A 104 -20.09 25.11 3.60
CA VAL A 104 -20.96 24.70 4.70
C VAL A 104 -21.91 23.61 4.23
N VAL A 105 -22.00 22.52 5.01
CA VAL A 105 -22.90 21.39 4.76
C VAL A 105 -23.77 21.18 5.99
N GLN A 106 -25.08 21.00 5.80
CA GLN A 106 -26.00 20.67 6.90
C GLN A 106 -26.32 19.19 6.87
N ILE A 107 -26.17 18.54 8.01
CA ILE A 107 -26.48 17.11 8.19
C ILE A 107 -27.48 16.92 9.33
N LYS A 108 -28.19 15.80 9.31
CA LYS A 108 -28.97 15.33 10.45
C LYS A 108 -28.25 14.15 11.08
N VAL A 109 -27.90 14.28 12.35
CA VAL A 109 -27.16 13.26 13.10
C VAL A 109 -28.15 12.53 14.00
N PRO A 110 -28.21 11.19 13.97
CA PRO A 110 -29.02 10.42 14.90
C PRO A 110 -28.45 10.51 16.32
N ALA A 111 -29.28 10.32 17.35
CA ALA A 111 -28.80 10.13 18.71
C ALA A 111 -27.86 8.90 18.78
N PRO A 112 -26.82 8.87 19.63
CA PRO A 112 -26.44 9.84 20.67
C PRO A 112 -25.68 11.11 20.22
N HIS A 113 -25.66 11.45 18.92
CA HIS A 113 -24.98 12.63 18.39
C HIS A 113 -23.46 12.62 18.63
N THR A 114 -22.84 11.46 18.50
CA THR A 114 -21.39 11.30 18.66
C THR A 114 -20.63 11.78 17.43
N VAL A 115 -19.35 12.11 17.61
CA VAL A 115 -18.43 12.43 16.50
C VAL A 115 -18.37 11.27 15.50
N ALA A 116 -18.35 10.02 15.95
CA ALA A 116 -18.42 8.85 15.07
C ALA A 116 -19.64 8.89 14.12
N GLN A 117 -20.81 9.25 14.65
CA GLN A 117 -22.04 9.36 13.84
C GLN A 117 -22.00 10.54 12.88
N VAL A 118 -21.42 11.68 13.29
CA VAL A 118 -21.18 12.82 12.39
C VAL A 118 -20.33 12.40 11.20
N LYS A 119 -19.22 11.70 11.46
CA LYS A 119 -18.30 11.23 10.41
C LYS A 119 -18.99 10.26 9.45
N GLN A 120 -19.79 9.34 9.97
CA GLN A 120 -20.60 8.42 9.16
C GLN A 120 -21.63 9.15 8.28
N CYS A 121 -22.29 10.18 8.80
CA CYS A 121 -23.23 10.98 8.01
C CYS A 121 -22.53 11.82 6.93
N LEU A 122 -21.30 12.26 7.17
CA LEU A 122 -20.51 13.04 6.22
C LEU A 122 -19.85 12.19 5.14
N GLU A 123 -19.52 10.94 5.44
CA GLU A 123 -18.83 10.03 4.51
C GLU A 123 -19.47 9.96 3.11
N PRO A 124 -20.79 9.65 2.97
CA PRO A 124 -21.43 9.61 1.66
C PRO A 124 -21.59 11.00 1.02
N LEU A 125 -21.56 12.08 1.80
CA LEU A 125 -21.70 13.45 1.29
C LEU A 125 -20.39 14.01 0.74
N LEU A 126 -19.26 13.60 1.34
CA LEU A 126 -17.94 14.10 0.99
C LEU A 126 -17.14 13.12 0.13
N GLY A 127 -17.53 11.84 0.12
CA GLY A 127 -16.71 10.77 -0.45
C GLY A 127 -15.40 10.55 0.31
N ILE A 128 -15.30 11.05 1.54
CA ILE A 128 -14.12 10.93 2.41
C ILE A 128 -14.46 9.91 3.49
N PRO A 129 -13.74 8.79 3.59
CA PRO A 129 -13.97 7.78 4.62
C PRO A 129 -13.91 8.35 6.04
N ALA A 130 -14.76 7.88 6.96
CA ALA A 130 -14.85 8.40 8.33
C ALA A 130 -13.50 8.53 9.07
N PHE A 131 -12.56 7.60 8.89
CA PHE A 131 -11.25 7.65 9.56
C PHE A 131 -10.34 8.78 9.06
N LEU A 132 -10.61 9.32 7.86
CA LEU A 132 -9.95 10.51 7.30
C LEU A 132 -10.63 11.81 7.71
N GLN A 133 -11.69 11.73 8.51
CA GLN A 133 -12.42 12.89 8.96
C GLN A 133 -12.00 13.23 10.39
N GLY A 134 -11.67 14.50 10.61
CA GLY A 134 -11.50 15.13 11.91
C GLY A 134 -12.65 16.11 12.13
N ILE A 135 -13.20 16.12 13.35
CA ILE A 135 -14.23 17.07 13.75
C ILE A 135 -13.63 18.00 14.80
N ILE A 136 -13.62 19.29 14.50
CA ILE A 136 -13.04 20.32 15.36
C ILE A 136 -14.18 21.17 15.94
N VAL A 137 -14.11 21.45 17.24
CA VAL A 137 -15.00 22.40 17.90
C VAL A 137 -14.13 23.46 18.58
N GLY A 138 -14.26 24.70 18.12
CA GLY A 138 -13.37 25.79 18.53
C GLY A 138 -11.95 25.54 18.03
N ALA A 139 -11.04 25.21 18.95
CA ALA A 139 -9.62 24.94 18.65
C ALA A 139 -9.19 23.50 18.96
N GLU A 140 -10.14 22.64 19.32
CA GLU A 140 -9.86 21.26 19.75
C GLU A 140 -10.51 20.25 18.81
N GLU A 141 -9.75 19.23 18.43
CA GLU A 141 -10.26 18.08 17.69
C GLU A 141 -10.89 17.09 18.67
N LEU A 142 -12.13 16.68 18.39
CA LEU A 142 -12.87 15.79 19.27
C LEU A 142 -12.64 14.30 18.90
N PRO A 143 -12.52 13.42 19.91
CA PRO A 143 -12.46 11.97 19.68
C PRO A 143 -13.83 11.40 19.27
N ASP A 144 -13.83 10.20 18.70
CA ASP A 144 -15.02 9.59 18.10
C ASP A 144 -16.18 9.36 19.08
N GLU A 145 -15.85 9.12 20.35
CA GLU A 145 -16.82 8.88 21.42
C GLU A 145 -17.41 10.17 21.99
N ALA A 146 -16.84 11.34 21.67
CA ALA A 146 -17.34 12.62 22.19
C ALA A 146 -18.71 12.95 21.60
N ALA A 147 -19.61 13.43 22.46
CA ALA A 147 -20.91 13.95 22.04
C ALA A 147 -20.77 15.36 21.46
N VAL A 148 -21.42 15.61 20.33
CA VAL A 148 -21.44 16.92 19.68
C VAL A 148 -22.58 17.77 20.27
N THR A 149 -22.22 18.61 21.23
CA THR A 149 -23.17 19.46 21.96
C THR A 149 -23.54 20.74 21.21
N GLY A 150 -22.65 21.27 20.36
CA GLY A 150 -22.90 22.48 19.55
C GLY A 150 -23.84 22.27 18.36
N GLU A 151 -24.24 23.37 17.72
CA GLU A 151 -25.01 23.38 16.45
C GLU A 151 -24.12 23.47 15.22
N SER A 152 -22.84 23.82 15.41
CA SER A 152 -21.84 23.91 14.35
C SER A 152 -20.51 23.30 14.77
N VAL A 153 -19.86 22.62 13.83
CA VAL A 153 -18.52 22.02 13.97
C VAL A 153 -17.71 22.30 12.71
N ALA A 154 -16.39 22.34 12.85
CA ALA A 154 -15.48 22.42 11.72
C ALA A 154 -15.02 21.02 11.27
N PHE A 155 -14.82 20.85 9.97
CA PHE A 155 -14.32 19.61 9.36
C PHE A 155 -12.84 19.75 8.98
N LEU A 156 -12.05 18.76 9.39
CA LEU A 156 -10.65 18.59 9.00
C LEU A 156 -10.52 17.31 8.19
N GLN A 157 -9.94 17.38 7.00
CA GLN A 157 -9.51 16.18 6.28
C GLN A 157 -8.12 15.77 6.78
N ARG A 158 -8.02 14.57 7.33
CA ARG A 158 -6.75 13.96 7.75
C ARG A 158 -6.07 13.30 6.56
N GLU A 159 -4.74 13.24 6.62
CA GLU A 159 -3.99 12.34 5.76
C GLU A 159 -4.21 10.89 6.24
N PRO A 160 -4.33 9.92 5.31
CA PRO A 160 -4.45 8.53 5.71
C PRO A 160 -3.18 8.09 6.43
N PRO A 161 -3.28 7.39 7.57
CA PRO A 161 -2.11 6.86 8.25
C PRO A 161 -1.39 5.86 7.35
N MET A 162 -0.07 5.78 7.47
CA MET A 162 0.73 4.75 6.81
C MET A 162 0.28 3.36 7.29
N ILE A 163 0.43 2.35 6.43
CA ILE A 163 0.04 0.98 6.78
C ILE A 163 1.19 0.37 7.55
N GLU A 164 1.07 0.23 8.87
CA GLU A 164 2.13 -0.35 9.69
C GLU A 164 2.36 -1.83 9.33
N ALA A 165 3.62 -2.27 9.41
CA ALA A 165 3.99 -3.64 9.07
C ALA A 165 3.27 -4.68 9.94
N GLU A 166 3.10 -4.40 11.24
CA GLU A 166 2.37 -5.29 12.15
C GLU A 166 0.92 -5.49 11.72
N ASP A 167 0.23 -4.43 11.32
CA ASP A 167 -1.18 -4.46 10.91
C ASP A 167 -1.36 -5.18 9.58
N PHE A 168 -0.43 -4.95 8.64
CA PHE A 168 -0.37 -5.71 7.40
C PHE A 168 -0.21 -7.22 7.67
N LEU A 169 0.76 -7.60 8.52
CA LEU A 169 1.02 -9.00 8.87
C LEU A 169 -0.18 -9.64 9.57
N ARG A 170 -0.81 -8.93 10.51
CA ARG A 170 -2.04 -9.38 11.18
C ARG A 170 -3.19 -9.57 10.21
N SER A 171 -3.32 -8.69 9.20
CA SER A 171 -4.37 -8.77 8.19
C SER A 171 -4.15 -9.98 7.28
N MET A 172 -2.92 -10.17 6.80
CA MET A 172 -2.54 -11.33 6.01
C MET A 172 -2.81 -12.67 6.69
N VAL A 173 -2.47 -12.83 7.97
CA VAL A 173 -2.67 -14.09 8.69
C VAL A 173 -4.16 -14.49 8.77
N ASN A 174 -5.07 -13.51 8.68
CA ASN A 174 -6.51 -13.78 8.72
C ASN A 174 -7.09 -14.18 7.36
N MET A 175 -6.33 -14.08 6.26
CA MET A 175 -6.78 -14.50 4.95
C MET A 175 -7.19 -15.99 4.94
N PRO A 176 -8.10 -16.39 4.04
CA PRO A 176 -8.65 -17.74 3.97
C PRO A 176 -7.72 -18.74 3.24
N TRP A 177 -6.41 -18.56 3.34
CA TRP A 177 -5.40 -19.50 2.83
C TRP A 177 -4.94 -20.49 3.91
N GLU A 178 -4.39 -21.62 3.48
CA GLU A 178 -3.71 -22.52 4.41
C GLU A 178 -2.39 -21.88 4.87
N PRO A 179 -2.00 -22.01 6.16
CA PRO A 179 -0.78 -21.40 6.67
C PRO A 179 0.49 -21.72 5.88
N THR A 180 0.58 -22.94 5.34
CA THR A 180 1.68 -23.38 4.48
C THR A 180 1.73 -22.63 3.15
N ASP A 181 0.58 -22.24 2.59
CA ASP A 181 0.51 -21.53 1.32
C ASP A 181 1.12 -20.13 1.44
N VAL A 182 0.93 -19.47 2.59
CA VAL A 182 1.52 -18.15 2.86
C VAL A 182 3.03 -18.23 2.84
N VAL A 183 3.57 -19.23 3.53
CA VAL A 183 5.01 -19.41 3.62
C VAL A 183 5.58 -19.78 2.25
N HIS A 184 4.96 -20.68 1.50
CA HIS A 184 5.39 -20.98 0.12
C HIS A 184 5.27 -19.79 -0.84
N LYS A 185 4.31 -18.88 -0.60
CA LYS A 185 4.17 -17.62 -1.35
C LYS A 185 5.17 -16.55 -0.94
N TRP A 186 5.81 -16.69 0.21
CA TRP A 186 6.78 -15.72 0.74
C TRP A 186 8.21 -16.25 0.67
N HIS A 187 8.34 -17.56 0.57
CA HIS A 187 9.57 -18.30 0.49
C HIS A 187 9.45 -19.32 -0.64
N ALA A 188 10.14 -19.05 -1.74
CA ALA A 188 10.27 -19.98 -2.84
C ALA A 188 11.17 -21.17 -2.47
N SER A 189 12.07 -21.01 -1.50
CA SER A 189 13.02 -22.05 -1.10
C SER A 189 12.50 -22.92 0.04
N ASP A 190 12.90 -24.18 0.01
CA ASP A 190 12.56 -25.23 0.99
C ASP A 190 13.19 -24.85 2.34
N THR A 191 12.44 -24.14 3.18
CA THR A 191 12.95 -23.84 4.52
C THR A 191 12.99 -25.16 5.28
N ASP A 192 14.19 -25.65 5.62
CA ASP A 192 14.39 -26.77 6.57
C ASP A 192 13.72 -26.53 7.95
N LYS A 193 13.16 -25.34 8.15
CA LYS A 193 12.36 -24.95 9.31
C LYS A 193 10.96 -25.55 9.19
N LYS A 194 10.50 -26.11 10.30
CA LYS A 194 9.12 -26.57 10.46
C LYS A 194 8.15 -25.43 10.12
N LEU A 195 7.41 -25.61 9.02
CA LEU A 195 6.40 -24.65 8.59
C LEU A 195 5.30 -24.50 9.66
N PRO A 196 4.76 -23.28 9.85
CA PRO A 196 3.61 -23.08 10.71
C PRO A 196 2.42 -23.87 10.17
N ILE A 197 1.80 -24.68 11.02
CA ILE A 197 0.60 -25.47 10.69
C ILE A 197 -0.65 -24.75 11.23
N LEU A 198 -0.50 -24.04 12.35
CA LEU A 198 -1.59 -23.32 13.00
C LEU A 198 -1.54 -21.83 12.65
N LYS A 199 -2.72 -21.17 12.60
CA LYS A 199 -2.79 -19.71 12.38
C LYS A 199 -2.04 -18.90 13.46
N SER A 200 -1.99 -19.39 14.69
CA SER A 200 -1.21 -18.75 15.76
C SER A 200 0.29 -18.85 15.51
N GLU A 201 0.77 -20.01 15.04
CA GLU A 201 2.17 -20.19 14.65
C GLU A 201 2.51 -19.32 13.44
N LEU A 202 1.59 -19.20 12.48
CA LEU A 202 1.75 -18.32 11.33
C LEU A 202 1.84 -16.85 11.75
N LEU A 203 1.03 -16.42 12.73
CA LEU A 203 1.11 -15.07 13.26
C LEU A 203 2.45 -14.80 13.94
N GLU A 204 2.90 -15.70 14.81
CA GLU A 204 4.21 -15.57 15.47
C GLU A 204 5.35 -15.57 14.45
N TRP A 205 5.28 -16.43 13.43
CA TRP A 205 6.22 -16.48 12.33
C TRP A 205 6.22 -15.17 11.52
N ALA A 206 5.05 -14.66 11.14
CA ALA A 206 4.91 -13.40 10.41
C ALA A 206 5.45 -12.22 11.23
N LEU A 207 5.09 -12.14 12.52
CA LEU A 207 5.55 -11.09 13.44
C LEU A 207 7.05 -11.19 13.77
N SER A 208 7.70 -12.33 13.54
CA SER A 208 9.16 -12.39 13.61
C SER A 208 9.84 -11.50 12.55
N HIS A 209 9.10 -11.17 11.47
CA HIS A 209 9.50 -10.23 10.42
C HIS A 209 9.00 -8.79 10.68
N ARG A 210 8.66 -8.43 11.92
CA ARG A 210 8.24 -7.06 12.29
C ARG A 210 9.26 -5.96 11.98
N ASN A 211 10.51 -6.34 11.71
CA ASN A 211 11.57 -5.42 11.28
C ASN A 211 11.47 -5.06 9.79
N MET A 212 10.37 -5.44 9.12
CA MET A 212 10.01 -4.96 7.79
C MET A 212 10.20 -3.45 7.70
N GLN A 213 11.00 -3.01 6.72
CA GLN A 213 11.06 -1.60 6.41
C GLN A 213 9.74 -1.18 5.77
N ASN A 214 9.18 -0.10 6.28
CA ASN A 214 7.98 0.51 5.76
C ASN A 214 8.32 1.91 5.28
N VAL A 215 8.26 2.13 3.97
CA VAL A 215 8.50 3.43 3.37
C VAL A 215 7.32 3.83 2.48
N PRO A 216 7.05 5.14 2.30
CA PRO A 216 6.05 5.57 1.33
C PRO A 216 6.34 4.99 -0.05
N LEU A 217 5.31 4.53 -0.77
CA LEU A 217 5.52 4.02 -2.11
C LEU A 217 5.91 5.16 -3.05
N CYS A 218 7.18 5.25 -3.41
CA CYS A 218 7.69 6.13 -4.46
C CYS A 218 8.68 5.41 -5.37
N THR A 219 8.83 5.92 -6.59
CA THR A 219 9.71 5.34 -7.61
C THR A 219 11.13 5.17 -7.10
N ASP A 220 11.71 6.21 -6.48
CA ASP A 220 13.09 6.17 -6.01
C ASP A 220 13.30 5.14 -4.90
N ASP A 221 12.31 4.97 -4.02
CA ASP A 221 12.36 3.96 -2.95
C ASP A 221 12.28 2.54 -3.52
N VAL A 222 11.44 2.30 -4.54
CA VAL A 222 11.37 1.00 -5.22
C VAL A 222 12.69 0.68 -5.94
N LEU A 223 13.25 1.65 -6.68
CA LEU A 223 14.53 1.45 -7.36
C LEU A 223 15.67 1.20 -6.36
N ARG A 224 15.70 1.94 -5.24
CA ARG A 224 16.70 1.73 -4.17
C ARG A 224 16.60 0.33 -3.58
N VAL A 225 15.39 -0.20 -3.40
CA VAL A 225 15.17 -1.57 -2.90
C VAL A 225 15.70 -2.62 -3.89
N LEU A 226 15.53 -2.39 -5.19
CA LEU A 226 16.11 -3.24 -6.22
C LEU A 226 17.64 -3.11 -6.31
N ASP A 227 18.19 -1.92 -6.15
CA ASP A 227 19.64 -1.69 -6.09
C ASP A 227 20.29 -2.45 -4.93
N VAL A 228 19.63 -2.51 -3.76
CA VAL A 228 20.10 -3.31 -2.61
C VAL A 228 20.17 -4.79 -2.97
N TRP A 229 19.16 -5.32 -3.65
CA TRP A 229 19.16 -6.69 -4.13
C TRP A 229 20.26 -6.94 -5.17
N LEU A 230 20.44 -6.03 -6.14
CA LEU A 230 21.49 -6.13 -7.16
C LEU A 230 22.90 -6.09 -6.55
N ASP A 231 23.16 -5.19 -5.61
CA ASP A 231 24.46 -5.08 -4.92
C ASP A 231 24.75 -6.31 -4.06
N ALA A 232 23.73 -6.91 -3.44
CA ALA A 232 23.91 -8.14 -2.70
C ALA A 232 24.23 -9.34 -3.61
N ASN A 233 23.55 -9.46 -4.76
CA ASN A 233 23.90 -10.46 -5.78
C ASN A 233 25.31 -10.24 -6.34
N ALA A 234 25.71 -8.99 -6.55
CA ALA A 234 27.07 -8.64 -6.98
C ALA A 234 28.14 -9.18 -6.04
N LYS A 235 27.88 -9.10 -4.73
CA LYS A 235 28.80 -9.54 -3.67
C LYS A 235 28.83 -11.06 -3.54
N ALA A 236 27.73 -11.74 -3.83
CA ALA A 236 27.60 -13.18 -3.69
C ALA A 236 28.13 -13.94 -4.93
N GLY A 237 27.99 -13.38 -6.13
CA GLY A 237 28.35 -14.03 -7.39
C GLY A 237 29.83 -13.95 -7.80
N THR A 238 30.18 -14.69 -8.84
CA THR A 238 31.54 -14.79 -9.44
C THR A 238 31.92 -13.62 -10.35
N HIS A 239 31.00 -12.67 -10.64
CA HIS A 239 31.20 -11.55 -11.57
C HIS A 239 30.76 -10.18 -11.00
N PRO A 240 31.41 -9.66 -9.94
CA PRO A 240 31.04 -8.39 -9.28
C PRO A 240 31.12 -7.15 -10.19
N GLU A 241 31.86 -7.23 -11.30
CA GLU A 241 32.09 -6.08 -12.19
C GLU A 241 30.86 -5.76 -13.04
N ILE A 242 30.08 -6.77 -13.45
CA ILE A 242 28.85 -6.58 -14.25
C ILE A 242 27.80 -5.83 -13.42
N PHE A 243 27.62 -6.22 -12.15
CA PHE A 243 26.63 -5.59 -11.29
C PHE A 243 27.00 -4.17 -10.89
N ARG A 244 28.30 -3.87 -10.67
CA ARG A 244 28.73 -2.51 -10.32
C ARG A 244 28.53 -1.50 -11.45
N GLU A 245 28.63 -1.94 -12.70
CA GLU A 245 28.34 -1.07 -13.84
C GLU A 245 26.84 -0.75 -13.99
N HIS A 246 25.96 -1.60 -13.45
CA HIS A 246 24.51 -1.47 -13.59
C HIS A 246 23.79 -0.95 -12.34
N ALA A 247 24.42 -1.03 -11.16
CA ALA A 247 23.88 -0.52 -9.91
C ALA A 247 23.63 0.98 -10.00
N GLY A 248 22.38 1.41 -9.77
CA GLY A 248 21.95 2.80 -9.90
C GLY A 248 21.65 3.26 -11.32
N THR A 249 21.77 2.41 -12.34
CA THR A 249 21.42 2.72 -13.74
C THR A 249 20.39 1.74 -14.28
N HIS A 250 19.18 1.80 -13.73
CA HIS A 250 18.04 1.11 -14.32
C HIS A 250 17.69 1.71 -15.70
N PRO A 251 17.33 0.87 -16.70
CA PRO A 251 16.86 1.37 -18.00
C PRO A 251 15.68 2.32 -17.84
N GLU A 252 15.63 3.38 -18.64
CA GLU A 252 14.56 4.39 -18.56
C GLU A 252 13.16 3.77 -18.71
N ILE A 253 13.02 2.79 -19.60
CA ILE A 253 11.77 2.05 -19.81
C ILE A 253 11.31 1.33 -18.52
N PHE A 254 12.25 0.81 -17.72
CA PHE A 254 11.93 0.19 -16.45
C PHE A 254 11.53 1.22 -15.40
N ARG A 255 12.27 2.34 -15.31
CA ARG A 255 11.90 3.47 -14.44
C ARG A 255 10.50 3.97 -14.74
N GLU A 256 10.17 4.21 -16.02
CA GLU A 256 8.82 4.61 -16.44
C GLU A 256 7.75 3.60 -16.01
N HIS A 257 8.07 2.30 -16.01
CA HIS A 257 7.15 1.26 -15.56
C HIS A 257 6.94 1.30 -14.04
N VAL A 258 8.03 1.42 -13.26
CA VAL A 258 7.96 1.60 -11.80
C VAL A 258 7.18 2.88 -11.44
N GLU A 259 7.32 3.94 -12.23
CA GLU A 259 6.53 5.17 -12.09
C GLU A 259 5.05 4.93 -12.37
N LYS A 260 4.70 4.19 -13.43
CA LYS A 260 3.31 3.85 -13.76
C LYS A 260 2.66 3.05 -12.64
N ILE A 261 3.29 1.98 -12.16
CA ILE A 261 2.69 1.17 -11.08
C ILE A 261 2.56 1.96 -9.77
N THR A 262 3.55 2.80 -9.44
CA THR A 262 3.50 3.69 -8.27
C THR A 262 2.37 4.71 -8.40
N ALA A 263 2.22 5.33 -9.57
CA ALA A 263 1.15 6.27 -9.85
C ALA A 263 -0.23 5.59 -9.81
N PHE A 264 -0.32 4.37 -10.33
CA PHE A 264 -1.55 3.57 -10.30
C PHE A 264 -1.98 3.28 -8.86
N MET A 265 -1.05 2.79 -8.04
CA MET A 265 -1.29 2.52 -6.62
C MET A 265 -1.70 3.78 -5.85
N ARG A 266 -1.07 4.94 -6.11
CA ARG A 266 -1.48 6.22 -5.51
C ARG A 266 -2.87 6.68 -5.92
N HIS A 267 -3.26 6.36 -7.15
CA HIS A 267 -4.56 6.68 -7.66
C HIS A 267 -5.64 5.79 -7.04
N CYS A 268 -5.45 4.48 -6.99
CA CYS A 268 -6.47 3.55 -6.46
C CYS A 268 -6.46 3.40 -4.93
N CYS A 269 -5.37 3.80 -4.24
CA CYS A 269 -5.21 3.59 -2.80
C CYS A 269 -5.02 4.87 -1.98
N TYR A 270 -5.45 4.79 -0.73
CA TYR A 270 -4.95 5.58 0.39
C TYR A 270 -3.65 4.94 0.93
N SER A 271 -2.69 5.79 1.30
CA SER A 271 -1.38 5.40 1.88
C SER A 271 -0.69 4.22 1.20
N PRO A 272 -0.44 4.30 -0.12
CA PRO A 272 0.37 3.28 -0.77
C PRO A 272 1.76 3.24 -0.12
N SER A 273 2.15 2.06 0.33
CA SER A 273 3.34 1.79 1.13
C SER A 273 4.16 0.70 0.45
N LEU A 274 5.48 0.79 0.59
CA LEU A 274 6.42 -0.23 0.18
C LEU A 274 6.91 -0.93 1.45
N LEU A 275 6.56 -2.21 1.58
CA LEU A 275 7.01 -3.05 2.69
C LEU A 275 8.13 -3.97 2.21
N VAL A 276 9.30 -3.87 2.82
CA VAL A 276 10.47 -4.68 2.46
C VAL A 276 10.73 -5.67 3.59
N VAL A 277 10.67 -6.97 3.29
CA VAL A 277 10.82 -8.03 4.31
C VAL A 277 12.24 -8.10 4.83
N TYR A 278 13.21 -7.99 3.92
CA TYR A 278 14.62 -8.13 4.24
C TYR A 278 15.41 -6.89 3.90
N ASN A 279 16.21 -6.43 4.86
CA ASN A 279 17.15 -5.34 4.64
C ASN A 279 18.39 -5.80 3.85
N GLU A 280 18.62 -7.11 3.81
CA GLU A 280 19.66 -7.83 3.08
C GLU A 280 19.04 -9.14 2.59
N PRO A 281 19.35 -9.66 1.40
CA PRO A 281 18.71 -10.89 0.94
C PRO A 281 18.95 -12.05 1.90
N TYR A 282 17.89 -12.82 2.12
CA TYR A 282 17.94 -14.01 2.95
C TYR A 282 18.54 -15.13 2.10
N GLY A 283 19.68 -15.67 2.52
CA GLY A 283 20.37 -16.72 1.78
C GLY A 283 20.53 -18.01 2.54
N HIS A 284 20.34 -19.12 1.85
CA HIS A 284 20.71 -20.47 2.27
C HIS A 284 21.67 -21.03 1.23
N ASP A 285 22.90 -21.34 1.64
CA ASP A 285 23.98 -22.02 0.90
C ASP A 285 24.25 -21.51 -0.53
N ASP A 286 23.29 -21.65 -1.46
CA ASP A 286 23.37 -21.31 -2.88
C ASP A 286 22.15 -20.49 -3.40
N ASP A 287 21.32 -19.88 -2.54
CA ASP A 287 20.15 -19.06 -2.95
C ASP A 287 20.15 -17.69 -2.28
N LEU A 288 19.71 -16.65 -2.99
CA LEU A 288 19.37 -15.33 -2.48
C LEU A 288 17.90 -15.02 -2.76
N GLU A 289 17.13 -14.87 -1.68
CA GLU A 289 15.72 -14.51 -1.72
C GLU A 289 15.50 -13.08 -1.22
N TYR A 290 14.68 -12.33 -1.97
CA TYR A 290 14.32 -10.98 -1.63
C TYR A 290 12.85 -10.71 -1.92
N VAL A 291 12.15 -10.20 -0.90
CA VAL A 291 10.69 -10.06 -0.93
C VAL A 291 10.32 -8.64 -0.54
N PHE A 292 9.47 -8.02 -1.35
CA PHE A 292 8.85 -6.74 -1.04
C PHE A 292 7.40 -6.70 -1.53
N PHE A 293 6.61 -5.80 -0.93
CA PHE A 293 5.19 -5.64 -1.21
C PHE A 293 4.86 -4.20 -1.54
N PHE A 294 4.03 -4.00 -2.55
CA PHE A 294 3.25 -2.79 -2.70
C PHE A 294 1.94 -3.00 -1.98
N VAL A 295 1.67 -2.20 -0.95
CA VAL A 295 0.46 -2.32 -0.13
C VAL A 295 -0.29 -1.01 -0.15
N GLY A 296 -1.58 -1.03 -0.40
CA GLY A 296 -2.42 0.17 -0.36
C GLY A 296 -3.81 -0.14 0.14
N ARG A 297 -4.45 0.84 0.80
CA ARG A 297 -5.84 0.73 1.23
C ARG A 297 -6.74 1.22 0.10
N LEU A 298 -7.63 0.38 -0.42
CA LEU A 298 -8.44 0.77 -1.57
C LEU A 298 -9.30 2.00 -1.29
N ARG A 299 -9.38 2.92 -2.26
CA ARG A 299 -10.22 4.11 -2.13
C ARG A 299 -11.71 3.79 -2.19
N SER A 300 -12.08 2.87 -3.07
CA SER A 300 -13.44 2.37 -3.22
C SER A 300 -13.90 1.57 -2.00
N GLU A 301 -12.97 0.87 -1.35
CA GLU A 301 -13.25 -0.06 -0.26
C GLU A 301 -12.19 0.08 0.85
N PRO A 302 -12.30 1.08 1.74
CA PRO A 302 -11.22 1.41 2.66
C PRO A 302 -10.90 0.35 3.73
N GLN A 303 -11.72 -0.70 3.84
CA GLN A 303 -11.44 -1.87 4.70
C GLN A 303 -10.56 -2.91 4.00
N THR A 304 -10.37 -2.79 2.69
CA THR A 304 -9.64 -3.75 1.87
C THR A 304 -8.25 -3.23 1.56
N LEU A 305 -7.24 -4.04 1.85
CA LEU A 305 -5.89 -3.81 1.33
C LEU A 305 -5.75 -4.48 -0.03
N VAL A 306 -5.21 -3.75 -1.00
CA VAL A 306 -4.61 -4.35 -2.18
C VAL A 306 -3.11 -4.55 -1.91
N VAL A 307 -2.63 -5.73 -2.25
CA VAL A 307 -1.25 -6.15 -2.04
C VAL A 307 -0.73 -6.69 -3.36
N GLN A 308 0.40 -6.18 -3.83
CA GLN A 308 1.17 -6.83 -4.87
C GLN A 308 2.49 -7.28 -4.27
N SER A 309 2.75 -8.58 -4.29
CA SER A 309 4.02 -9.14 -3.85
C SER A 309 5.00 -9.23 -5.02
N PHE A 310 6.28 -9.11 -4.69
CA PHE A 310 7.39 -9.40 -5.59
C PHE A 310 8.40 -10.26 -4.85
N ILE A 311 8.70 -11.42 -5.42
CA ILE A 311 9.71 -12.35 -4.94
C ILE A 311 10.79 -12.40 -6.00
N LEU A 312 11.99 -11.97 -5.63
CA LEU A 312 13.20 -12.08 -6.44
C LEU A 312 14.01 -13.24 -5.87
N ASN A 313 14.14 -14.31 -6.63
CA ASN A 313 14.99 -15.44 -6.28
C ASN A 313 16.13 -15.55 -7.30
N CYS A 314 17.35 -15.56 -6.80
CA CYS A 314 18.56 -15.86 -7.57
C CYS A 314 19.28 -17.03 -6.90
N TRP A 315 19.53 -18.10 -7.65
CA TRP A 315 20.50 -19.12 -7.25
C TRP A 315 21.89 -18.50 -7.40
N VAL A 316 22.82 -18.66 -6.48
CA VAL A 316 24.18 -18.10 -6.53
C VAL A 316 25.19 -19.21 -6.77
#